data_AF-A0A7J0EVL1-F1
#
_entry.id   AF-A0A7J0EVL1-F1
#
_cell.length_a   1.000
_cell.length_b   1.000
_cell.length_c   1.000
_cell.angle_alpha   90.00
_cell.angle_beta   90.00
_cell.angle_gamma   90.00
#
_symmetry.space_group_name_H-M   'P 1'
#
loop_
_entity.id
_entity.type
_entity.pdbx_description
1 polymer ?
#
loop_
_entity_poly.entity_id
_entity_poly.type
_entity_poly.pdbx_seq_one_letter_code
_entity_poly.pdbx_strand_id
1 'polypeptide(L)'
;MAYNRGGSDQQSQRRILRTQTAGNLGETMMDSEVVPSSLVDIAQILRVANEVEPSNTRVAYLCRFYAFEKAHRLDPTSSGRGVRQFKTALLRRLERENEMTLEGRTKRDAREMQSFYQNYYKKYIQALQNADDKADRARLTKAYQTAAVLFEVLRAVNLTESVEVADEILEAHNKVAEKTEIYVPYNILPLDPDSSNQAIMKYPEIQASVSALRNTRGLPWPKGQKKKVDEDILDWLQVMFGFQKDNVANQREHLILLLANVHIRQFPKPDQQPRMAFELYGMLAGSVSPMTGENIKPAYGGEEEAFLRKVITPIYNTIAEEGKRSNGGKLKHSQWRNYDDLNEYFWSADCFRLGWPMRADADFFFLPAEQHQGYKNEVYRI
;
A
#
# COMPACT_ATOMS: atom_id res chain seq x y z
N MET A 1 1.24 -47.20 -74.45
CA MET A 1 2.62 -46.78 -74.79
C MET A 1 2.98 -45.54 -73.98
N ALA A 2 4.22 -45.52 -73.48
CA ALA A 2 5.00 -44.35 -73.07
C ALA A 2 4.56 -43.54 -71.83
N TYR A 3 5.30 -43.78 -70.74
CA TYR A 3 5.61 -42.81 -69.68
C TYR A 3 6.69 -41.81 -70.16
N ASN A 4 6.51 -40.52 -69.84
CA ASN A 4 7.47 -39.38 -69.73
C ASN A 4 6.71 -38.07 -70.05
N ARG A 5 6.91 -36.88 -69.48
CA ARG A 5 7.92 -36.15 -68.66
C ARG A 5 7.11 -34.96 -68.05
N GLY A 6 7.33 -34.50 -66.82
CA GLY A 6 8.39 -33.55 -66.46
C GLY A 6 7.79 -32.20 -65.98
N GLY A 7 8.47 -31.52 -65.05
CA GLY A 7 8.19 -30.11 -64.73
C GLY A 7 8.06 -29.78 -63.24
N SER A 8 9.20 -29.59 -62.58
CA SER A 8 9.39 -28.83 -61.33
C SER A 8 9.21 -27.33 -61.59
N ASP A 9 8.45 -26.62 -60.75
CA ASP A 9 8.88 -25.39 -60.03
C ASP A 9 7.71 -24.58 -59.42
N GLN A 10 8.07 -23.82 -58.39
CA GLN A 10 7.32 -22.80 -57.64
C GLN A 10 6.58 -23.23 -56.35
N GLN A 11 7.37 -23.62 -55.34
CA GLN A 11 7.05 -23.22 -53.96
C GLN A 11 7.72 -21.88 -53.65
N SER A 12 6.90 -20.85 -53.46
CA SER A 12 7.32 -19.54 -53.02
C SER A 12 7.96 -19.63 -51.62
N GLN A 13 9.27 -19.40 -51.57
CA GLN A 13 9.98 -19.19 -50.31
C GLN A 13 9.45 -17.92 -49.65
N ARG A 14 8.53 -18.08 -48.68
CA ARG A 14 8.22 -17.02 -47.71
C ARG A 14 9.45 -16.79 -46.86
N ARG A 15 10.19 -15.74 -47.21
CA ARG A 15 11.27 -15.13 -46.43
C ARG A 15 10.78 -14.90 -45.01
N ILE A 16 11.31 -15.66 -44.05
CA ILE A 16 11.07 -15.44 -42.62
C ILE A 16 11.72 -14.10 -42.28
N LEU A 17 10.91 -13.05 -42.25
CA LEU A 17 11.27 -11.78 -41.64
C LEU A 17 11.42 -12.03 -40.14
N ARG A 18 12.68 -12.09 -39.66
CA ARG A 18 13.00 -11.99 -38.25
C ARG A 18 12.36 -10.71 -37.71
N THR A 19 11.28 -10.86 -36.96
CA THR A 19 10.72 -9.79 -36.15
C THR A 19 11.80 -9.38 -35.14
N GLN A 20 12.37 -8.19 -35.32
CA GLN A 20 13.25 -7.59 -34.33
C GLN A 20 12.40 -7.13 -33.15
N THR A 21 12.11 -8.04 -32.22
CA THR A 21 11.41 -7.74 -30.96
C THR A 21 12.40 -7.37 -29.85
N ALA A 22 13.51 -6.69 -30.17
CA ALA A 22 14.57 -6.36 -29.22
C ALA A 22 14.57 -4.89 -28.76
N GLY A 23 13.78 -4.01 -29.40
CA GLY A 23 13.88 -2.55 -29.17
C GLY A 23 13.11 -2.01 -27.97
N ASN A 24 11.92 -2.55 -27.65
CA ASN A 24 10.98 -1.88 -26.72
C ASN A 24 10.55 -2.69 -25.49
N LEU A 25 11.02 -3.93 -25.32
CA LEU A 25 10.74 -4.73 -24.10
C LEU A 25 11.60 -4.32 -22.90
N GLY A 26 12.68 -3.57 -23.16
CA GLY A 26 13.65 -3.18 -22.14
C GLY A 26 13.11 -2.17 -21.15
N GLU A 27 12.39 -1.13 -21.60
CA GLU A 27 11.93 -0.03 -20.74
C GLU A 27 10.72 -0.40 -19.88
N THR A 28 9.76 -1.17 -20.41
CA THR A 28 8.52 -1.54 -19.69
C THR A 28 8.74 -2.63 -18.64
N MET A 29 9.81 -3.43 -18.74
CA MET A 29 10.20 -4.39 -17.69
C MET A 29 10.98 -3.75 -16.53
N MET A 30 11.31 -2.46 -16.61
CA MET A 30 12.05 -1.76 -15.55
C MET A 30 11.16 -1.00 -14.58
N ASP A 31 9.84 -1.06 -14.75
CA ASP A 31 8.91 -0.67 -13.69
C ASP A 31 9.11 -1.64 -12.52
N SER A 32 9.30 -1.11 -11.31
CA SER A 32 9.55 -1.87 -10.07
C SER A 32 8.41 -2.84 -9.69
N GLU A 33 7.39 -2.94 -10.53
CA GLU A 33 6.23 -3.83 -10.41
C GLU A 33 6.40 -5.14 -11.18
N VAL A 34 7.33 -5.23 -12.14
CA VAL A 34 7.51 -6.44 -12.98
C VAL A 34 8.82 -7.15 -12.62
N VAL A 35 8.87 -7.71 -11.41
CA VAL A 35 9.99 -8.54 -10.94
C VAL A 35 9.62 -10.02 -11.06
N PRO A 36 10.52 -10.90 -11.56
CA PRO A 36 10.27 -12.34 -11.57
C PRO A 36 9.91 -12.87 -10.17
N SER A 37 9.03 -13.87 -10.09
CA SER A 37 8.54 -14.40 -8.81
C SER A 37 9.65 -14.90 -7.87
N SER A 38 10.74 -15.46 -8.43
CA SER A 38 11.92 -15.90 -7.68
C SER A 38 12.77 -14.76 -7.10
N LEU A 39 12.43 -13.51 -7.43
CA LEU A 39 13.16 -12.31 -7.04
C LEU A 39 12.25 -11.29 -6.32
N VAL A 40 11.08 -11.68 -5.83
CA VAL A 40 10.14 -10.78 -5.11
C VAL A 40 10.83 -9.89 -4.06
N ASP A 41 11.82 -10.44 -3.34
CA ASP A 41 12.56 -9.73 -2.30
C ASP A 41 13.36 -8.50 -2.78
N ILE A 42 13.65 -8.38 -4.09
CA ILE A 42 14.35 -7.20 -4.63
C ILE A 42 13.38 -6.08 -5.06
N ALA A 43 12.09 -6.39 -5.22
CA ALA A 43 11.10 -5.42 -5.71
C ALA A 43 11.00 -4.20 -4.79
N GLN A 44 11.03 -4.43 -3.47
CA GLN A 44 11.02 -3.34 -2.49
C GLN A 44 12.24 -2.43 -2.62
N ILE A 45 13.43 -2.99 -2.88
CA ILE A 45 14.67 -2.23 -3.06
C ILE A 45 14.59 -1.34 -4.29
N LEU A 46 14.03 -1.85 -5.39
CA LEU A 46 13.86 -1.09 -6.63
C LEU A 46 12.79 0.00 -6.50
N ARG A 47 11.73 -0.24 -5.74
CA ARG A 47 10.73 0.79 -5.40
C ARG A 47 11.38 1.92 -4.61
N VAL A 48 12.15 1.59 -3.57
CA VAL A 48 12.89 2.58 -2.77
C VAL A 48 13.90 3.34 -3.64
N ALA A 49 14.59 2.67 -4.55
CA ALA A 49 15.53 3.33 -5.46
C ALA A 49 14.84 4.41 -6.33
N ASN A 50 13.67 4.10 -6.89
CA ASN A 50 12.91 5.08 -7.67
C ASN A 50 12.37 6.22 -6.81
N GLU A 51 11.97 5.94 -5.57
CA GLU A 51 11.47 6.96 -4.63
C GLU A 51 12.55 7.99 -4.27
N VAL A 52 13.79 7.54 -4.06
CA VAL A 52 14.89 8.42 -3.64
C VAL A 52 15.62 9.09 -4.80
N GLU A 53 15.44 8.61 -6.03
CA GLU A 53 16.12 9.13 -7.24
C GLU A 53 15.96 10.64 -7.45
N PRO A 54 14.77 11.26 -7.29
CA PRO A 54 14.63 12.71 -7.40
C PRO A 54 15.39 13.48 -6.32
N SER A 55 15.67 12.85 -5.18
CA SER A 55 16.38 13.47 -4.06
C SER A 55 17.90 13.28 -4.15
N ASN A 56 18.35 12.11 -4.58
CA ASN A 56 19.76 11.78 -4.73
C ASN A 56 19.95 10.63 -5.73
N THR A 57 20.42 10.97 -6.93
CA THR A 57 20.62 10.01 -8.03
C THR A 57 21.70 8.98 -7.72
N ARG A 58 22.76 9.35 -6.98
CA ARG A 58 23.83 8.40 -6.58
C ARG A 58 23.32 7.36 -5.60
N VAL A 59 22.50 7.75 -4.62
CA VAL A 59 21.89 6.81 -3.67
C VAL A 59 20.92 5.86 -4.39
N ALA A 60 20.11 6.36 -5.32
CA ALA A 60 19.24 5.50 -6.13
C ALA A 60 20.04 4.47 -6.94
N TYR A 61 21.14 4.89 -7.56
CA TYR A 61 22.08 3.99 -8.23
C TYR A 61 22.62 2.91 -7.28
N LEU A 62 23.06 3.28 -6.08
CA LEU A 62 23.58 2.32 -5.09
C LEU A 62 22.51 1.33 -4.63
N CYS A 63 21.26 1.76 -4.45
CA CYS A 63 20.13 0.88 -4.17
C CYS A 63 19.89 -0.13 -5.32
N ARG A 64 19.93 0.32 -6.58
CA ARG A 64 19.79 -0.58 -7.75
C ARG A 64 20.95 -1.54 -7.88
N PHE A 65 22.17 -1.08 -7.61
CA PHE A 65 23.37 -1.92 -7.63
C PHE A 65 23.27 -3.01 -6.57
N TYR A 66 22.87 -2.65 -5.34
CA TYR A 66 22.61 -3.61 -4.28
C TYR A 66 21.50 -4.60 -4.63
N ALA A 67 20.41 -4.14 -5.26
CA ALA A 67 19.35 -5.03 -5.74
C ALA A 67 19.86 -6.04 -6.79
N PHE A 68 20.75 -5.61 -7.68
CA PHE A 68 21.40 -6.49 -8.66
C PHE A 68 22.28 -7.54 -7.99
N GLU A 69 23.12 -7.17 -7.02
CA GLU A 69 23.92 -8.12 -6.25
C GLU A 69 23.06 -9.12 -5.49
N LYS A 70 22.00 -8.63 -4.82
CA LYS A 70 21.05 -9.48 -4.09
C LYS A 70 20.34 -10.46 -5.03
N ALA A 71 19.93 -10.00 -6.21
CA ALA A 71 19.37 -10.87 -7.25
C ALA A 71 20.36 -11.94 -7.71
N HIS A 72 21.65 -11.63 -7.80
CA HIS A 72 22.69 -12.61 -8.14
C HIS A 72 22.87 -13.65 -7.03
N ARG A 73 22.83 -13.25 -5.76
CA ARG A 73 22.89 -14.18 -4.60
C ARG A 73 21.67 -15.10 -4.53
N LEU A 74 20.48 -14.59 -4.84
CA LEU A 74 19.23 -15.36 -4.81
C LEU A 74 19.11 -16.40 -5.93
N ASP A 75 19.64 -16.10 -7.12
CA ASP A 75 19.71 -17.08 -8.24
C ASP A 75 21.07 -16.99 -8.95
N PRO A 76 22.11 -17.66 -8.42
CA PRO A 76 23.44 -17.62 -9.03
C PRO A 76 23.46 -18.19 -10.45
N THR A 77 22.60 -19.19 -10.71
CA THR A 77 22.58 -19.93 -11.99
C THR A 77 21.86 -19.19 -13.10
N SER A 78 20.99 -18.24 -12.78
CA SER A 78 20.15 -17.51 -13.74
C SER A 78 19.38 -18.46 -14.66
N SER A 79 18.88 -19.58 -14.10
CA SER A 79 18.34 -20.70 -14.87
C SER A 79 17.01 -20.37 -15.56
N GLY A 80 16.25 -19.40 -15.03
CA GLY A 80 15.04 -18.88 -15.65
C GLY A 80 15.30 -17.84 -16.74
N ARG A 81 14.70 -18.00 -17.94
CA ARG A 81 14.79 -17.03 -19.05
C ARG A 81 14.38 -15.61 -18.61
N GLY A 82 13.33 -15.47 -17.80
CA GLY A 82 12.87 -14.18 -17.28
C GLY A 82 13.85 -13.54 -16.31
N VAL A 83 14.48 -14.33 -15.42
CA VAL A 83 15.50 -13.84 -14.47
C VAL A 83 16.75 -13.36 -15.22
N ARG A 84 17.20 -14.09 -16.23
CA ARG A 84 18.35 -13.70 -17.04
C ARG A 84 18.10 -12.40 -17.81
N GLN A 85 16.92 -12.27 -18.43
CA GLN A 85 16.51 -11.05 -19.13
C GLN A 85 16.48 -9.86 -18.17
N PHE A 86 15.84 -10.04 -17.01
CA PHE A 86 15.76 -9.02 -15.96
C PHE A 86 17.15 -8.56 -15.49
N LYS A 87 18.03 -9.49 -15.10
CA LYS A 87 19.40 -9.15 -14.66
C LYS A 87 20.19 -8.44 -15.75
N THR A 88 20.05 -8.88 -17.00
CA THR A 88 20.74 -8.25 -18.14
C THR A 88 20.24 -6.82 -18.36
N ALA A 89 18.92 -6.58 -18.24
CA ALA A 89 18.36 -5.24 -18.40
C ALA A 89 18.79 -4.31 -17.25
N LEU A 90 18.76 -4.81 -16.01
CA LEU A 90 19.19 -4.08 -14.83
C LEU A 90 20.69 -3.72 -14.90
N LEU A 91 21.54 -4.65 -15.34
CA LEU A 91 22.97 -4.39 -15.53
C LEU A 91 23.23 -3.29 -16.56
N ARG A 92 22.57 -3.33 -17.73
CA ARG A 92 22.69 -2.28 -18.76
C ARG A 92 22.22 -0.91 -18.27
N ARG A 93 21.23 -0.88 -17.38
CA ARG A 93 20.78 0.36 -16.73
C ARG A 93 21.84 0.87 -15.77
N LEU A 94 22.40 -0.01 -14.94
CA LEU A 94 23.47 0.34 -14.00
C LEU A 94 24.72 0.86 -14.71
N GLU A 95 25.12 0.26 -15.83
CA GLU A 95 26.25 0.74 -16.63
C GLU A 95 26.05 2.19 -17.08
N ARG A 96 24.87 2.53 -17.61
CA ARG A 96 24.53 3.90 -18.02
C ARG A 96 24.44 4.87 -16.85
N GLU A 97 23.77 4.48 -15.76
CA GLU A 97 23.58 5.34 -14.58
C GLU A 97 24.88 5.57 -13.80
N ASN A 98 25.81 4.62 -13.83
CA ASN A 98 27.07 4.77 -13.11
C ASN A 98 27.87 5.97 -13.63
N GLU A 99 28.03 6.09 -14.95
CA GLU A 99 28.77 7.20 -15.56
C GLU A 99 28.10 8.55 -15.21
N MET A 100 26.78 8.65 -15.41
CA MET A 100 26.02 9.87 -15.14
C MET A 100 26.08 10.29 -13.67
N THR A 101 26.01 9.34 -12.74
CA THR A 101 26.01 9.66 -11.30
C THR A 101 27.41 9.95 -10.75
N LEU A 102 28.47 9.50 -11.43
CA LEU A 102 29.84 9.79 -11.04
C LEU A 102 30.25 11.24 -11.34
N GLU A 103 29.71 11.85 -12.39
CA GLU A 103 30.02 13.25 -12.78
C GLU A 103 29.63 14.27 -11.71
N GLY A 104 28.57 14.00 -10.93
CA GLY A 104 28.10 14.86 -9.83
C GLY A 104 28.62 14.47 -8.44
N ARG A 105 29.52 13.48 -8.34
CA ARG A 105 29.92 12.89 -7.06
C ARG A 105 30.89 13.79 -6.30
N THR A 106 30.51 14.18 -5.08
CA THR A 106 31.36 14.98 -4.18
C THR A 106 31.99 14.16 -3.04
N LYS A 107 31.46 12.97 -2.73
CA LYS A 107 31.89 12.11 -1.62
C LYS A 107 32.00 10.65 -2.04
N ARG A 108 32.70 9.85 -1.22
CA ARG A 108 32.71 8.38 -1.34
C ARG A 108 31.30 7.80 -1.09
N ASP A 109 31.01 6.62 -1.62
CA ASP A 109 29.64 6.08 -1.65
C ASP A 109 29.15 5.77 -0.23
N ALA A 110 30.02 5.25 0.64
CA ALA A 110 29.68 5.02 2.04
C ALA A 110 29.35 6.33 2.78
N ARG A 111 30.10 7.41 2.50
CA ARG A 111 29.85 8.72 3.14
C ARG A 111 28.58 9.39 2.59
N GLU A 112 28.29 9.19 1.30
CA GLU A 112 27.07 9.67 0.67
C GLU A 112 25.84 8.94 1.24
N MET A 113 25.89 7.60 1.33
CA MET A 113 24.83 6.79 1.94
C MET A 113 24.58 7.17 3.40
N GLN A 114 25.64 7.32 4.20
CA GLN A 114 25.51 7.76 5.60
C GLN A 114 24.88 9.15 5.72
N SER A 115 25.34 10.12 4.92
CA SER A 115 24.79 11.48 4.90
C SER A 115 23.31 11.47 4.50
N PHE A 116 22.96 10.70 3.46
CA PHE A 116 21.60 10.60 2.97
C PHE A 116 20.67 9.94 4.00
N TYR A 117 21.11 8.86 4.64
CA TYR A 117 20.33 8.17 5.66
C TYR A 117 19.99 9.07 6.84
N GLN A 118 20.98 9.81 7.37
CA GLN A 118 20.77 10.77 8.45
C GLN A 118 19.77 11.87 8.05
N ASN A 119 19.91 12.42 6.84
CA ASN A 119 18.99 13.43 6.33
C ASN A 119 17.58 12.89 6.14
N TYR A 120 17.45 11.66 5.62
CA TYR A 120 16.18 10.99 5.45
C TYR A 120 15.48 10.79 6.80
N TYR A 121 16.20 10.26 7.79
CA TYR A 121 15.67 10.04 9.14
C TYR A 121 15.17 11.34 9.77
N LYS A 122 15.96 12.43 9.70
CA LYS A 122 15.55 13.75 10.22
C LYS A 122 14.30 14.28 9.51
N LYS A 123 14.29 14.22 8.17
CA LYS A 123 13.26 14.85 7.34
C LYS A 123 11.95 14.09 7.31
N TYR A 124 11.98 12.76 7.31
CA TYR A 124 10.79 11.94 7.09
C TYR A 124 10.35 11.17 8.33
N ILE A 125 11.24 10.86 9.27
CA ILE A 125 10.86 10.10 10.47
C ILE A 125 10.70 11.05 11.66
N GLN A 126 11.74 11.81 12.03
CA GLN A 126 11.65 12.74 13.17
C GLN A 126 10.61 13.84 12.93
N ALA A 127 10.55 14.41 11.72
CA ALA A 127 9.56 15.43 11.42
C ALA A 127 8.11 14.91 11.49
N LEU A 128 7.86 13.69 11.00
CA LEU A 128 6.52 13.08 11.08
C LEU A 128 6.15 12.66 12.51
N GLN A 129 7.12 12.20 13.31
CA GLN A 129 6.89 11.89 14.73
C GLN A 129 6.52 13.13 15.55
N ASN A 130 7.07 14.29 15.19
CA ASN A 130 6.84 15.56 15.87
C ASN A 130 5.65 16.35 15.30
N ALA A 131 4.99 15.85 14.26
CA ALA A 131 3.82 16.51 13.70
C ALA A 131 2.61 16.35 14.63
N ASP A 132 1.87 17.44 14.85
CA ASP A 132 0.67 17.44 15.71
C ASP A 132 -0.45 16.55 15.14
N ASP A 133 -0.45 16.34 13.83
CA ASP A 133 -1.44 15.53 13.12
C ASP A 133 -1.00 14.06 13.04
N LYS A 134 -1.38 13.28 14.05
CA LYS A 134 -1.09 11.83 14.14
C LYS A 134 -1.86 10.97 13.12
N ALA A 135 -2.51 11.58 12.12
CA ALA A 135 -3.22 10.89 11.05
C ALA A 135 -2.28 10.26 10.00
N ASP A 136 -1.01 10.69 9.94
CA ASP A 136 -0.04 10.27 8.92
C ASP A 136 0.61 8.89 9.18
N ARG A 137 -0.12 7.93 9.77
CA ARG A 137 0.39 6.56 10.05
C ARG A 137 0.89 5.89 8.77
N ALA A 138 0.14 5.97 7.68
CA ALA A 138 0.52 5.36 6.41
C ALA A 138 1.85 5.91 5.88
N ARG A 139 2.02 7.24 5.93
CA ARG A 139 3.25 7.92 5.54
C ARG A 139 4.42 7.53 6.44
N LEU A 140 4.18 7.43 7.74
CA LEU A 140 5.20 7.04 8.72
C LEU A 140 5.61 5.55 8.55
N THR A 141 4.66 4.64 8.35
CA THR A 141 4.92 3.23 8.03
C THR A 141 5.77 3.11 6.77
N LYS A 142 5.41 3.84 5.72
CA LYS A 142 6.19 3.89 4.48
C LYS A 142 7.60 4.42 4.72
N ALA A 143 7.76 5.48 5.51
CA ALA A 143 9.06 6.05 5.84
C ALA A 143 9.96 5.06 6.60
N TYR A 144 9.41 4.28 7.54
CA TYR A 144 10.17 3.21 8.22
C TYR A 144 10.58 2.10 7.26
N GLN A 145 9.69 1.65 6.37
CA GLN A 145 10.00 0.64 5.36
C GLN A 145 11.13 1.10 4.44
N THR A 146 11.06 2.34 3.95
CA THR A 146 12.12 2.94 3.12
C THR A 146 13.43 3.05 3.90
N ALA A 147 13.40 3.50 5.16
CA ALA A 147 14.59 3.58 5.99
C ALA A 147 15.22 2.22 6.27
N ALA A 148 14.43 1.15 6.48
CA ALA A 148 14.96 -0.20 6.67
C ALA A 148 15.77 -0.66 5.45
N VAL A 149 15.23 -0.46 4.25
CA VAL A 149 15.92 -0.78 2.98
C VAL A 149 17.17 0.07 2.79
N LEU A 150 17.08 1.39 3.04
CA LEU A 150 18.24 2.29 2.91
C LEU A 150 19.38 1.89 3.85
N PHE A 151 19.06 1.43 5.06
CA PHE A 151 20.07 0.96 6.01
C PHE A 151 20.71 -0.37 5.56
N GLU A 152 19.93 -1.30 4.98
CA GLU A 152 20.47 -2.53 4.39
C GLU A 152 21.51 -2.22 3.31
N VAL A 153 21.19 -1.30 2.39
CA VAL A 153 22.11 -0.83 1.33
C VAL A 153 23.32 -0.12 1.94
N LEU A 154 23.11 0.76 2.92
CA LEU A 154 24.19 1.49 3.60
C LEU A 154 25.20 0.52 4.21
N ARG A 155 24.75 -0.51 4.94
CA ARG A 155 25.65 -1.51 5.53
C ARG A 155 26.47 -2.25 4.48
N ALA A 156 25.85 -2.61 3.36
CA ALA A 156 26.55 -3.29 2.27
C ALA A 156 27.64 -2.40 1.63
N VAL A 157 27.32 -1.13 1.34
CA VAL A 157 28.27 -0.18 0.75
C VAL A 157 29.42 0.12 1.72
N ASN A 158 29.11 0.34 3.00
CA ASN A 158 30.10 0.57 4.05
C ASN A 158 31.07 -0.60 4.20
N LEU A 159 30.56 -1.84 4.15
CA LEU A 159 31.40 -3.04 4.19
C LEU A 159 32.34 -3.10 2.99
N THR A 160 31.84 -2.84 1.78
CA THR A 160 32.63 -2.86 0.54
C THR A 160 33.72 -1.78 0.55
N GLU A 161 33.44 -0.57 1.04
CA GLU A 161 34.42 0.51 1.11
C GLU A 161 35.29 0.48 2.39
N SER A 162 35.11 -0.50 3.27
CA SER A 162 35.80 -0.60 4.58
C SER A 162 35.65 0.67 5.43
N VAL A 163 34.44 1.22 5.49
CA VAL A 163 34.08 2.42 6.26
C VAL A 163 33.12 2.04 7.39
N GLU A 164 33.47 2.39 8.62
CA GLU A 164 32.58 2.17 9.76
C GLU A 164 31.29 3.01 9.67
N VAL A 165 30.19 2.43 10.14
CA VAL A 165 28.91 3.13 10.25
C VAL A 165 28.94 3.97 11.52
N ALA A 166 28.60 5.26 11.42
CA ALA A 166 28.55 6.13 12.59
C ALA A 166 27.55 5.63 13.65
N ASP A 167 27.91 5.73 14.93
CA ASP A 167 27.06 5.25 16.04
C ASP A 167 25.67 5.90 16.03
N GLU A 168 25.58 7.18 15.70
CA GLU A 168 24.31 7.90 15.55
C GLU A 168 23.35 7.24 14.55
N ILE A 169 23.90 6.65 13.47
CA ILE A 169 23.13 5.96 12.43
C ILE A 169 22.66 4.60 12.96
N LEU A 170 23.50 3.90 13.72
CA LEU A 170 23.12 2.65 14.37
C LEU A 170 21.99 2.88 15.39
N GLU A 171 22.09 3.91 16.22
CA GLU A 171 21.04 4.29 17.16
C GLU A 171 19.74 4.68 16.47
N ALA A 172 19.81 5.48 15.40
CA ALA A 172 18.65 5.85 14.60
C ALA A 172 17.99 4.60 13.99
N HIS A 173 18.78 3.68 13.44
CA HIS A 173 18.25 2.45 12.87
C HIS A 173 17.64 1.53 13.93
N ASN A 174 18.21 1.42 15.13
CA ASN A 174 17.61 0.65 16.22
C ASN A 174 16.20 1.15 16.54
N LYS A 175 16.00 2.48 16.57
CA LYS A 175 14.67 3.08 16.73
C LYS A 175 13.74 2.76 15.56
N VAL A 176 14.25 2.79 14.32
CA VAL A 176 13.48 2.38 13.13
C VAL A 176 13.04 0.92 13.24
N ALA A 177 13.95 0.02 13.62
CA ALA A 177 13.67 -1.41 13.75
C ALA A 177 12.58 -1.67 14.81
N GLU A 178 12.73 -1.07 16.00
CA GLU A 178 11.72 -1.17 17.06
C GLU A 178 10.34 -0.68 16.62
N LYS A 179 10.27 0.44 15.88
CA LYS A 179 9.01 1.00 15.40
C LYS A 179 8.43 0.22 14.22
N THR A 180 9.26 -0.33 13.33
CA THR A 180 8.80 -1.16 12.21
C THR A 180 8.06 -2.41 12.70
N GLU A 181 8.44 -2.98 13.85
CA GLU A 181 7.71 -4.09 14.47
C GLU A 181 6.32 -3.70 15.00
N ILE A 182 6.09 -2.42 15.23
CA ILE A 182 4.85 -1.87 15.80
C ILE A 182 3.90 -1.42 14.68
N TYR A 183 4.43 -0.83 13.62
CA TYR A 183 3.66 -0.35 12.47
C TYR A 183 3.48 -1.44 11.40
N VAL A 184 2.61 -2.40 11.68
CA VAL A 184 2.29 -3.48 10.73
C VAL A 184 1.31 -2.98 9.65
N PRO A 185 1.55 -3.23 8.34
CA PRO A 185 0.71 -2.71 7.25
C PRO A 185 -0.70 -3.30 7.15
N TYR A 186 -0.92 -4.50 7.67
CA TYR A 186 -2.10 -5.32 7.36
C TYR A 186 -3.22 -5.27 8.41
N ASN A 187 -3.01 -4.54 9.51
CA ASN A 187 -3.99 -4.43 10.57
C ASN A 187 -4.80 -3.14 10.41
N ILE A 188 -6.12 -3.30 10.25
CA ILE A 188 -7.09 -2.20 10.17
C ILE A 188 -7.12 -1.43 11.49
N LEU A 189 -6.92 -2.13 12.62
CA LEU A 189 -6.93 -1.51 13.94
C LEU A 189 -5.50 -1.18 14.42
N PRO A 190 -5.18 0.12 14.56
CA PRO A 190 -3.86 0.55 15.00
C PRO A 190 -3.79 0.53 16.53
N LEU A 191 -3.63 -0.68 17.09
CA LEU A 191 -3.70 -0.91 18.54
C LEU A 191 -2.45 -0.46 19.31
N ASP A 192 -1.42 0.00 18.61
CA ASP A 192 -0.20 0.53 19.21
C ASP A 192 -0.44 1.85 19.97
N PRO A 193 0.36 2.12 21.02
CA PRO A 193 0.20 3.31 21.86
C PRO A 193 0.22 4.63 21.08
N ASP A 194 1.01 4.71 20.01
CA ASP A 194 1.20 5.94 19.23
C ASP A 194 -0.01 6.29 18.37
N SER A 195 -0.95 5.36 18.23
CA SER A 195 -2.06 5.44 17.28
C SER A 195 -3.44 5.52 17.91
N SER A 196 -3.50 5.76 19.23
CA SER A 196 -4.75 5.97 19.95
C SER A 196 -5.65 7.06 19.36
N ASN A 197 -5.05 8.02 18.64
CA ASN A 197 -5.73 9.18 18.08
C ASN A 197 -6.27 8.96 16.66
N GLN A 198 -6.06 7.79 16.04
CA GLN A 198 -6.60 7.52 14.71
C GLN A 198 -8.12 7.46 14.74
N ALA A 199 -8.77 7.87 13.64
CA ALA A 199 -10.23 8.04 13.58
C ALA A 199 -10.99 6.77 14.00
N ILE A 200 -10.54 5.60 13.55
CA ILE A 200 -11.16 4.32 13.91
C ILE A 200 -11.03 3.98 15.41
N MET A 201 -9.99 4.47 16.08
CA MET A 201 -9.79 4.29 17.52
C MET A 201 -10.63 5.25 18.37
N LYS A 202 -11.28 6.25 17.75
CA LYS A 202 -12.19 7.18 18.43
C LYS A 202 -13.62 6.63 18.56
N TYR A 203 -13.95 5.53 17.89
CA TYR A 203 -15.27 4.91 18.04
C TYR A 203 -15.42 4.30 19.45
N PRO A 204 -16.45 4.68 20.22
CA PRO A 204 -16.62 4.20 21.59
C PRO A 204 -16.83 2.69 21.64
N GLU A 205 -17.39 2.09 20.60
CA GLU A 205 -17.63 0.65 20.51
C GLU A 205 -16.32 -0.14 20.32
N ILE A 206 -15.36 0.44 19.58
CA ILE A 206 -13.99 -0.08 19.46
C ILE A 206 -13.25 0.09 20.80
N GLN A 207 -13.32 1.26 21.42
CA GLN A 207 -12.67 1.53 22.70
C GLN A 207 -13.18 0.61 23.83
N ALA A 208 -14.48 0.38 23.88
CA ALA A 208 -15.09 -0.54 24.84
C ALA A 208 -14.59 -1.98 24.63
N SER A 209 -14.51 -2.43 23.38
CA SER A 209 -14.03 -3.77 23.02
C SER A 209 -12.55 -3.95 23.38
N VAL A 210 -11.69 -2.97 23.04
CA VAL A 210 -10.27 -2.97 23.44
C VAL A 210 -10.11 -2.99 24.95
N SER A 211 -10.88 -2.17 25.68
CA SER A 211 -10.83 -2.09 27.14
C SER A 211 -11.26 -3.41 27.80
N ALA A 212 -12.26 -4.08 27.24
CA ALA A 212 -12.71 -5.38 27.71
C ALA A 212 -11.61 -6.46 27.57
N LEU A 213 -10.92 -6.51 26.43
CA LEU A 213 -9.82 -7.47 26.23
C LEU A 213 -8.62 -7.18 27.12
N ARG A 214 -8.33 -5.90 27.39
CA ARG A 214 -7.24 -5.48 28.30
C ARG A 214 -7.53 -5.77 29.77
N ASN A 215 -8.78 -6.10 30.14
CA ASN A 215 -9.12 -6.50 31.49
C ASN A 215 -8.61 -7.92 31.80
N THR A 216 -7.35 -7.98 32.20
CA THR A 216 -6.63 -9.22 32.54
C THR A 216 -6.53 -9.44 34.05
N ARG A 217 -7.40 -8.79 34.83
CA ARG A 217 -7.41 -8.90 36.29
C ARG A 217 -7.71 -10.34 36.70
N GLY A 218 -6.84 -10.93 37.52
CA GLY A 218 -7.00 -12.31 38.02
C GLY A 218 -6.40 -13.40 37.12
N LEU A 219 -5.81 -13.06 35.97
CA LEU A 219 -5.11 -14.06 35.14
C LEU A 219 -3.76 -14.47 35.75
N PRO A 220 -3.41 -15.77 35.75
CA PRO A 220 -2.13 -16.26 36.26
C PRO A 220 -1.04 -16.07 35.19
N TRP A 221 -0.28 -14.99 35.28
CA TRP A 221 0.86 -14.74 34.39
C TRP A 221 2.10 -15.56 34.83
N PRO A 222 2.93 -16.03 33.88
CA PRO A 222 4.18 -16.70 34.21
C PRO A 222 5.12 -15.83 35.06
N LYS A 223 5.80 -16.45 36.01
CA LYS A 223 6.75 -15.77 36.90
C LYS A 223 7.91 -15.19 36.07
N GLY A 224 8.19 -13.90 36.26
CA GLY A 224 9.28 -13.20 35.58
C GLY A 224 8.88 -12.48 34.29
N GLN A 225 7.63 -12.61 33.83
CA GLN A 225 7.16 -11.84 32.68
C GLN A 225 6.97 -10.36 33.05
N LYS A 226 7.65 -9.48 32.32
CA LYS A 226 7.42 -8.03 32.40
C LYS A 226 6.16 -7.71 31.61
N LYS A 227 5.05 -7.55 32.34
CA LYS A 227 3.77 -7.19 31.74
C LYS A 227 3.86 -5.80 31.10
N LYS A 228 3.48 -5.67 29.82
CA LYS A 228 3.36 -4.35 29.18
C LYS A 228 2.04 -3.69 29.56
N VAL A 229 1.98 -2.36 29.45
CA VAL A 229 0.78 -1.58 29.84
C VAL A 229 -0.41 -1.90 28.93
N ASP A 230 -0.14 -2.26 27.68
CA ASP A 230 -1.10 -2.52 26.62
C ASP A 230 -1.42 -4.00 26.40
N GLU A 231 -0.83 -4.92 27.19
CA GLU A 231 -1.07 -6.36 27.08
C GLU A 231 -2.51 -6.75 27.44
N ASP A 232 -3.08 -7.60 26.62
CA ASP A 232 -4.46 -8.09 26.73
C ASP A 232 -4.55 -9.60 26.97
N ILE A 233 -5.78 -10.11 27.04
CA ILE A 233 -6.04 -11.54 27.25
C ILE A 233 -5.44 -12.42 26.14
N LEU A 234 -5.29 -11.90 24.92
CA LEU A 234 -4.72 -12.66 23.80
C LEU A 234 -3.20 -12.73 23.90
N ASP A 235 -2.53 -11.70 24.44
CA ASP A 235 -1.11 -11.79 24.79
C ASP A 235 -0.87 -12.82 25.89
N TRP A 236 -1.77 -12.88 26.89
CA TRP A 236 -1.73 -13.91 27.92
C TRP A 236 -1.87 -15.31 27.29
N LEU A 237 -2.85 -15.51 26.40
CA LEU A 237 -3.02 -16.78 25.69
C LEU A 237 -1.80 -17.14 24.83
N GLN A 238 -1.20 -16.13 24.17
CA GLN A 238 0.00 -16.33 23.38
C GLN A 238 1.12 -16.95 24.21
N VAL A 239 1.35 -16.39 25.38
CA VAL A 239 2.42 -16.81 26.28
C VAL A 239 2.14 -18.21 26.83
N MET A 240 0.91 -18.46 27.27
CA MET A 240 0.55 -19.71 27.93
C MET A 240 0.55 -20.91 26.98
N PHE A 241 0.19 -20.68 25.71
CA PHE A 241 -0.02 -21.76 24.73
C PHE A 241 0.94 -21.71 23.55
N GLY A 242 1.82 -20.71 23.46
CA GLY A 242 2.83 -20.60 22.42
C GLY A 242 2.26 -20.22 21.05
N PHE A 243 1.17 -19.46 20.98
CA PHE A 243 0.62 -19.02 19.70
C PHE A 243 1.60 -18.10 18.93
N GLN A 244 1.58 -18.19 17.61
CA GLN A 244 2.36 -17.30 16.75
C GLN A 244 1.86 -15.85 16.87
N LYS A 245 2.79 -14.88 16.88
CA LYS A 245 2.52 -13.44 17.06
C LYS A 245 1.49 -12.92 16.06
N ASP A 246 1.64 -13.26 14.78
CA ASP A 246 0.77 -12.74 13.73
C ASP A 246 -0.65 -13.32 13.81
N ASN A 247 -0.79 -14.59 14.21
CA ASN A 247 -2.10 -15.18 14.44
C ASN A 247 -2.84 -14.48 15.58
N VAL A 248 -2.12 -14.18 16.67
CA VAL A 248 -2.69 -13.45 17.82
C VAL A 248 -3.12 -12.05 17.41
N ALA A 249 -2.28 -11.33 16.66
CA ALA A 249 -2.60 -10.00 16.15
C ALA A 249 -3.85 -10.00 15.26
N ASN A 250 -3.94 -10.95 14.32
CA ASN A 250 -5.09 -11.08 13.43
C ASN A 250 -6.38 -11.42 14.19
N GLN A 251 -6.32 -12.36 15.14
CA GLN A 251 -7.49 -12.75 15.93
C GLN A 251 -7.95 -11.65 16.87
N ARG A 252 -7.02 -10.86 17.41
CA ARG A 252 -7.32 -9.67 18.21
C ARG A 252 -8.15 -8.66 17.42
N GLU A 253 -7.70 -8.32 16.22
CA GLU A 253 -8.41 -7.39 15.35
C GLU A 253 -9.82 -7.90 15.04
N HIS A 254 -9.93 -9.16 14.63
CA HIS A 254 -11.22 -9.76 14.27
C HIS A 254 -12.19 -9.76 15.46
N LEU A 255 -11.72 -10.11 16.66
CA LEU A 255 -12.53 -10.14 17.86
C LEU A 255 -12.99 -8.74 18.27
N ILE A 256 -12.12 -7.72 18.20
CA ILE A 256 -12.49 -6.33 18.49
C ILE A 256 -13.57 -5.84 17.52
N LEU A 257 -13.38 -6.08 16.22
CA LEU A 257 -14.36 -5.68 15.20
C LEU A 257 -15.70 -6.38 15.40
N LEU A 258 -15.69 -7.68 15.73
CA LEU A 258 -16.90 -8.45 16.02
C LEU A 258 -17.65 -7.89 17.24
N LEU A 259 -16.95 -7.68 18.36
CA LEU A 259 -17.53 -7.13 19.59
C LEU A 259 -18.08 -5.72 19.38
N ALA A 260 -17.34 -4.86 18.68
CA ALA A 260 -17.80 -3.53 18.34
C ALA A 260 -19.06 -3.59 17.45
N ASN A 261 -19.11 -4.49 16.46
CA ASN A 261 -20.28 -4.69 15.62
C ASN A 261 -21.51 -5.13 16.44
N VAL A 262 -21.33 -6.08 17.37
CA VAL A 262 -22.40 -6.52 18.28
C VAL A 262 -22.89 -5.34 19.13
N HIS A 263 -21.99 -4.52 19.66
CA HIS A 263 -22.34 -3.35 20.46
C HIS A 263 -23.17 -2.33 19.66
N ILE A 264 -22.74 -2.01 18.43
CA ILE A 264 -23.46 -1.11 17.51
C ILE A 264 -24.88 -1.64 17.23
N ARG A 265 -25.04 -2.95 17.04
CA ARG A 265 -26.35 -3.56 16.79
C ARG A 265 -27.29 -3.53 17.98
N GLN A 266 -26.76 -3.64 19.21
CA GLN A 266 -27.56 -3.61 20.43
C GLN A 266 -28.02 -2.20 20.80
N PHE A 267 -27.20 -1.19 20.52
CA PHE A 267 -27.47 0.21 20.85
C PHE A 267 -27.28 1.12 19.62
N PRO A 268 -28.12 0.98 18.58
CA PRO A 268 -27.97 1.77 17.37
C PRO A 268 -28.27 3.24 17.67
N LYS A 269 -27.32 4.14 17.38
CA LYS A 269 -27.64 5.57 17.35
C LYS A 269 -28.54 5.87 16.14
N PRO A 270 -29.50 6.82 16.22
CA PRO A 270 -30.47 7.08 15.14
C PRO A 270 -29.81 7.42 13.78
N ASP A 271 -28.63 8.01 13.82
CA ASP A 271 -27.78 8.40 12.70
C ASP A 271 -26.82 7.29 12.23
N GLN A 272 -26.59 6.25 13.04
CA GLN A 272 -25.66 5.14 12.78
C GLN A 272 -26.33 3.83 12.40
N GLN A 273 -27.65 3.83 12.18
CA GLN A 273 -28.36 2.62 11.76
C GLN A 273 -27.77 2.13 10.42
N PRO A 274 -27.25 0.89 10.31
CA PRO A 274 -26.70 0.37 9.07
C PRO A 274 -27.86 0.10 8.10
N ARG A 275 -28.31 1.16 7.42
CA ARG A 275 -29.52 1.19 6.59
C ARG A 275 -29.50 0.09 5.54
N MET A 276 -28.34 -0.12 4.89
CA MET A 276 -28.12 -1.22 3.94
C MET A 276 -28.29 -2.62 4.59
N ALA A 277 -27.69 -2.85 5.75
CA ALA A 277 -27.75 -4.16 6.41
C ALA A 277 -29.15 -4.45 6.97
N PHE A 278 -29.85 -3.42 7.44
CA PHE A 278 -31.23 -3.51 7.90
C PHE A 278 -32.19 -3.80 6.74
N GLU A 279 -32.01 -3.14 5.60
CA GLU A 279 -32.75 -3.44 4.37
C GLU A 279 -32.49 -4.88 3.89
N LEU A 280 -31.24 -5.32 3.88
CA LEU A 280 -30.87 -6.69 3.52
C LEU A 280 -31.50 -7.72 4.48
N TYR A 281 -31.42 -7.48 5.78
CA TYR A 281 -32.05 -8.34 6.78
C TYR A 281 -33.57 -8.37 6.60
N GLY A 282 -34.21 -7.21 6.41
CA GLY A 282 -35.66 -7.10 6.16
C GLY A 282 -36.09 -7.88 4.92
N MET A 283 -35.30 -7.84 3.85
CA MET A 283 -35.51 -8.66 2.65
C MET A 283 -35.39 -10.16 2.93
N LEU A 284 -34.28 -10.59 3.54
CA LEU A 284 -33.99 -12.00 3.80
C LEU A 284 -35.00 -12.61 4.80
N ALA A 285 -35.47 -11.82 5.76
CA ALA A 285 -36.46 -12.22 6.74
C ALA A 285 -37.91 -12.12 6.23
N GLY A 286 -38.14 -11.65 5.00
CA GLY A 286 -39.48 -11.43 4.45
C GLY A 286 -40.32 -10.46 5.29
N SER A 287 -39.66 -9.49 5.94
CA SER A 287 -40.31 -8.58 6.86
C SER A 287 -41.27 -7.65 6.12
N VAL A 288 -42.44 -7.42 6.71
CA VAL A 288 -43.49 -6.55 6.16
C VAL A 288 -43.46 -5.23 6.90
N SER A 289 -43.46 -4.12 6.16
CA SER A 289 -43.55 -2.78 6.74
C SER A 289 -44.90 -2.61 7.44
N PRO A 290 -44.93 -2.31 8.76
CA PRO A 290 -46.18 -2.14 9.50
C PRO A 290 -46.97 -0.89 9.08
N MET A 291 -46.35 0.03 8.33
CA MET A 291 -47.00 1.24 7.80
C MET A 291 -47.66 1.01 6.43
N THR A 292 -47.08 0.16 5.59
CA THR A 292 -47.55 -0.02 4.19
C THR A 292 -48.14 -1.39 3.90
N GLY A 293 -47.93 -2.39 4.76
CA GLY A 293 -48.37 -3.77 4.53
C GLY A 293 -47.61 -4.49 3.40
N GLU A 294 -46.60 -3.86 2.80
CA GLU A 294 -45.75 -4.44 1.78
C GLU A 294 -44.45 -5.00 2.38
N ASN A 295 -43.83 -5.97 1.70
CA ASN A 295 -42.48 -6.43 2.02
C ASN A 295 -41.49 -5.26 2.01
N ILE A 296 -40.57 -5.23 2.98
CA ILE A 296 -39.48 -4.26 3.01
C ILE A 296 -38.68 -4.38 1.72
N LYS A 297 -38.66 -3.31 0.94
CA LYS A 297 -37.84 -3.16 -0.26
C LYS A 297 -36.59 -2.34 0.10
N PRO A 298 -35.40 -2.69 -0.37
CA PRO A 298 -34.21 -1.89 -0.13
C PRO A 298 -34.34 -0.54 -0.83
N ALA A 299 -33.54 0.45 -0.42
CA ALA A 299 -33.48 1.76 -1.07
C ALA A 299 -33.10 1.64 -2.57
N TYR A 300 -32.39 0.57 -2.92
CA TYR A 300 -32.11 0.15 -4.29
C TYR A 300 -32.89 -1.09 -4.74
N GLY A 301 -34.13 -1.26 -4.27
CA GLY A 301 -34.95 -2.44 -4.53
C GLY A 301 -35.95 -2.29 -5.66
N GLY A 302 -36.26 -3.42 -6.32
CA GLY A 302 -37.38 -3.54 -7.27
C GLY A 302 -37.00 -3.44 -8.75
N GLU A 303 -35.80 -2.97 -9.08
CA GLU A 303 -35.28 -2.95 -10.45
C GLU A 303 -34.20 -4.03 -10.64
N GLU A 304 -34.14 -4.60 -11.85
CA GLU A 304 -33.10 -5.57 -12.23
C GLU A 304 -31.70 -4.91 -12.14
N GLU A 305 -30.76 -5.64 -11.52
CA GLU A 305 -29.37 -5.18 -11.34
C GLU A 305 -29.20 -3.83 -10.62
N ALA A 306 -30.19 -3.40 -9.83
CA ALA A 306 -30.19 -2.07 -9.21
C ALA A 306 -28.92 -1.77 -8.39
N PHE A 307 -28.36 -2.74 -7.68
CA PHE A 307 -27.08 -2.57 -6.97
C PHE A 307 -25.92 -2.34 -7.93
N LEU A 308 -25.82 -3.15 -9.00
CA LEU A 308 -24.79 -2.94 -10.02
C LEU A 308 -24.94 -1.56 -10.66
N ARG A 309 -26.16 -1.17 -11.05
CA ARG A 309 -26.42 0.08 -11.77
C ARG A 309 -26.29 1.33 -10.91
N LYS A 310 -26.74 1.28 -9.64
CA LYS A 310 -26.87 2.46 -8.78
C LYS A 310 -25.73 2.61 -7.76
N VAL A 311 -24.94 1.55 -7.52
CA VAL A 311 -23.80 1.55 -6.58
C VAL A 311 -22.48 1.28 -7.31
N ILE A 312 -22.39 0.17 -8.05
CA ILE A 312 -21.11 -0.27 -8.65
C ILE A 312 -20.73 0.56 -9.88
N THR A 313 -21.66 0.72 -10.82
CA THR A 313 -21.44 1.44 -12.09
C THR A 313 -20.98 2.88 -11.88
N PRO A 314 -21.55 3.69 -10.96
CA PRO A 314 -21.06 5.05 -10.72
C PRO A 314 -19.60 5.08 -10.25
N ILE A 315 -19.20 4.19 -9.33
CA ILE A 315 -17.82 4.10 -8.83
C ILE A 315 -16.87 3.71 -9.97
N TYR A 316 -17.24 2.68 -10.75
CA TYR A 316 -16.42 2.23 -11.88
C TYR A 316 -16.31 3.27 -12.98
N ASN A 317 -17.37 4.03 -13.26
CA ASN A 317 -17.33 5.12 -14.23
C ASN A 317 -16.35 6.21 -13.77
N THR A 318 -16.37 6.60 -12.49
CA THR A 318 -15.40 7.56 -11.94
C THR A 318 -13.96 7.06 -12.09
N ILE A 319 -13.70 5.80 -11.72
CA ILE A 319 -12.37 5.19 -11.87
C ILE A 319 -11.95 5.16 -13.35
N ALA A 320 -12.86 4.78 -14.24
CA ALA A 320 -12.58 4.70 -15.68
C ALA A 320 -12.28 6.08 -16.28
N GLU A 321 -13.01 7.12 -15.89
CA GLU A 321 -12.77 8.49 -16.34
C GLU A 321 -11.43 9.05 -15.80
N GLU A 322 -11.10 8.83 -14.52
CA GLU A 322 -9.78 9.18 -13.97
C GLU A 322 -8.65 8.41 -14.67
N GLY A 323 -8.88 7.13 -14.98
CA GLY A 323 -7.97 6.29 -15.76
C GLY A 323 -7.73 6.83 -17.17
N LYS A 324 -8.77 7.28 -17.87
CA LYS A 324 -8.64 7.93 -19.19
C LYS A 324 -7.88 9.25 -19.08
N ARG A 325 -8.15 10.06 -18.04
CA ARG A 325 -7.45 11.33 -17.79
C ARG A 325 -5.98 11.14 -17.50
N SER A 326 -5.56 10.03 -16.90
CA SER A 326 -4.14 9.74 -16.66
C SER A 326 -3.28 9.74 -17.94
N ASN A 327 -3.89 9.55 -19.13
CA ASN A 327 -3.21 9.39 -20.42
C ASN A 327 -2.09 8.32 -20.36
N GLY A 328 -2.35 7.22 -19.65
CA GLY A 328 -1.35 6.18 -19.38
C GLY A 328 -0.27 6.62 -18.40
N GLY A 329 -0.63 7.40 -17.37
CA GLY A 329 0.29 7.91 -16.34
C GLY A 329 1.19 9.08 -16.76
N LYS A 330 0.94 9.70 -17.92
CA LYS A 330 1.78 10.77 -18.49
C LYS A 330 1.44 12.17 -18.01
N LEU A 331 0.29 12.37 -17.37
CA LEU A 331 -0.11 13.65 -16.79
C LEU A 331 0.38 13.79 -15.34
N LYS A 332 0.60 15.05 -14.93
CA LYS A 332 1.01 15.36 -13.55
C LYS A 332 -0.03 14.84 -12.56
N HIS A 333 0.42 14.23 -11.46
CA HIS A 333 -0.44 13.69 -10.41
C HIS A 333 -1.40 14.71 -9.78
N SER A 334 -1.17 16.01 -9.94
CA SER A 334 -2.10 17.05 -9.50
C SER A 334 -3.34 17.22 -10.39
N GLN A 335 -3.42 16.51 -11.52
CA GLN A 335 -4.46 16.71 -12.54
C GLN A 335 -5.51 15.58 -12.60
N TRP A 336 -5.27 14.46 -11.91
CA TRP A 336 -6.13 13.27 -11.89
C TRP A 336 -5.92 12.53 -10.57
N ARG A 337 -6.93 11.77 -10.13
CA ARG A 337 -6.85 10.93 -8.92
C ARG A 337 -6.41 9.53 -9.30
N ASN A 338 -5.31 9.05 -8.71
CA ASN A 338 -4.86 7.67 -8.90
C ASN A 338 -5.64 6.69 -8.00
N TYR A 339 -5.32 5.40 -8.11
CA TYR A 339 -6.00 4.36 -7.33
C TYR A 339 -5.87 4.58 -5.81
N ASP A 340 -4.69 4.99 -5.34
CA ASP A 340 -4.45 5.26 -3.93
C ASP A 340 -5.26 6.46 -3.46
N ASP A 341 -5.34 7.55 -4.25
CA ASP A 341 -6.15 8.74 -3.92
C ASP A 341 -7.65 8.38 -3.79
N LEU A 342 -8.17 7.53 -4.68
CA LEU A 342 -9.55 7.05 -4.65
C LEU A 342 -9.81 6.09 -3.49
N ASN A 343 -8.84 5.23 -3.18
CA ASN A 343 -8.93 4.30 -2.07
C ASN A 343 -8.82 5.02 -0.71
N GLU A 344 -7.97 6.05 -0.61
CA GLU A 344 -7.81 6.89 0.58
C GLU A 344 -9.10 7.65 0.91
N TYR A 345 -9.87 8.06 -0.11
CA TYR A 345 -11.21 8.64 0.12
C TYR A 345 -12.10 7.73 0.97
N PHE A 346 -12.12 6.42 0.71
CA PHE A 346 -12.92 5.45 1.49
C PHE A 346 -12.40 5.23 2.92
N TRP A 347 -11.17 5.64 3.19
CA TRP A 347 -10.56 5.60 4.52
C TRP A 347 -10.68 6.94 5.25
N SER A 348 -11.19 7.99 4.59
CA SER A 348 -11.44 9.30 5.18
C SER A 348 -12.85 9.39 5.79
N ALA A 349 -13.07 10.38 6.66
CA ALA A 349 -14.42 10.68 7.18
C ALA A 349 -15.38 11.18 6.09
N ASP A 350 -14.86 11.68 4.96
CA ASP A 350 -15.68 12.18 3.87
C ASP A 350 -16.41 11.06 3.14
N CYS A 351 -15.97 9.79 3.26
CA CYS A 351 -16.66 8.65 2.67
C CYS A 351 -18.10 8.50 3.19
N PHE A 352 -18.37 8.93 4.43
CA PHE A 352 -19.72 8.91 4.99
C PHE A 352 -20.68 9.86 4.27
N ARG A 353 -20.15 10.86 3.54
CA ARG A 353 -20.96 11.72 2.67
C ARG A 353 -21.52 10.98 1.45
N LEU A 354 -21.00 9.80 1.10
CA LEU A 354 -21.66 8.97 0.08
C LEU A 354 -23.08 8.59 0.52
N GLY A 355 -23.30 8.34 1.82
CA GLY A 355 -24.61 8.04 2.38
C GLY A 355 -25.20 6.69 1.93
N TRP A 356 -26.40 6.40 2.44
CA TRP A 356 -27.22 5.27 1.99
C TRP A 356 -28.71 5.66 1.99
N PRO A 357 -29.39 5.66 0.83
CA PRO A 357 -28.86 5.39 -0.51
C PRO A 357 -27.74 6.35 -0.93
N MET A 358 -26.83 5.85 -1.78
CA MET A 358 -25.66 6.57 -2.30
C MET A 358 -26.07 7.85 -3.03
N ARG A 359 -25.47 8.95 -2.61
CA ARG A 359 -25.63 10.30 -3.14
C ARG A 359 -24.74 10.49 -4.35
N ALA A 360 -25.35 10.63 -5.53
CA ALA A 360 -24.63 10.83 -6.80
C ALA A 360 -23.93 12.20 -6.90
N ASP A 361 -24.33 13.16 -6.05
CA ASP A 361 -23.74 14.49 -5.89
C ASP A 361 -22.64 14.55 -4.82
N ALA A 362 -22.14 13.40 -4.36
CA ALA A 362 -21.02 13.37 -3.42
C ALA A 362 -19.69 13.75 -4.12
N ASP A 363 -18.82 14.41 -3.35
CA ASP A 363 -17.48 14.88 -3.79
C ASP A 363 -16.65 13.82 -4.51
N PHE A 364 -16.83 12.54 -4.15
CA PHE A 364 -16.18 11.41 -4.80
C PHE A 364 -16.41 11.36 -6.32
N PHE A 365 -17.63 11.67 -6.78
CA PHE A 365 -18.02 11.55 -8.18
C PHE A 365 -17.65 12.76 -9.04
N PHE A 366 -17.30 13.90 -8.42
CA PHE A 366 -16.86 15.09 -9.15
C PHE A 366 -15.40 14.96 -9.60
N LEU A 367 -15.15 15.41 -10.83
CA LEU A 367 -13.79 15.46 -11.37
C LEU A 367 -13.15 16.82 -10.99
N PRO A 368 -11.87 16.84 -10.58
CA PRO A 368 -11.17 18.06 -10.13
C PRO A 368 -11.18 19.28 -11.09
N ALA A 369 -11.63 19.13 -12.34
CA ALA A 369 -11.76 20.25 -13.28
C ALA A 369 -12.96 21.18 -12.97
N GLU A 370 -13.94 20.72 -12.18
CA GLU A 370 -15.19 21.44 -11.92
C GLU A 370 -15.16 22.31 -10.65
N GLN A 371 -14.13 22.16 -9.81
CA GLN A 371 -14.04 22.88 -8.51
C GLN A 371 -13.60 24.36 -8.62
N HIS A 372 -13.26 24.87 -9.81
CA HIS A 372 -12.76 26.25 -9.97
C HIS A 372 -13.81 27.35 -10.16
N GLN A 373 -15.12 27.05 -10.08
CA GLN A 373 -16.17 28.08 -10.19
C GLN A 373 -17.04 28.28 -8.92
N GLY A 374 -16.91 27.45 -7.89
CA GLY A 374 -17.79 27.53 -6.70
C GLY A 374 -17.31 28.41 -5.55
N TYR A 375 -15.99 28.56 -5.35
CA TYR A 375 -15.46 29.15 -4.10
C TYR A 375 -15.03 30.64 -4.18
N LYS A 376 -15.37 31.36 -5.26
CA LYS A 376 -14.97 32.77 -5.42
C LYS A 376 -16.06 33.83 -5.18
N ASN A 377 -17.32 33.44 -4.87
CA ASN A 377 -18.43 34.41 -4.84
C ASN A 377 -19.15 34.64 -3.50
N GLU A 378 -18.66 34.11 -2.37
CA GLU A 378 -19.31 34.38 -1.06
C GLU A 378 -18.46 35.16 -0.04
N VAL A 379 -17.28 35.68 -0.43
CA VAL A 379 -16.46 36.53 0.45
C VAL A 379 -16.45 37.99 -0.03
N TYR A 380 -17.58 38.54 -0.49
CA TYR A 380 -17.79 39.99 -0.61
C TYR A 380 -19.29 40.32 -0.66
N ARG A 381 -19.98 40.16 0.47
CA ARG A 381 -21.16 40.99 0.80
C ARG A 381 -21.00 41.44 2.26
N ILE A 382 -20.78 42.75 2.41
CA ILE A 382 -20.74 43.50 3.66
C ILE A 382 -22.10 43.43 4.34
#